data_AF-A0A5J4PLQ6-F1
#
_entry.id   AF-A0A5J4PLQ6-F1
#
_cell.length_a   1.000
_cell.length_b   1.000
_cell.length_c   1.000
_cell.angle_alpha   90.00
_cell.angle_beta   90.00
_cell.angle_gamma   90.00
#
_symmetry.space_group_name_H-M   'P 1'
#
loop_
_entity.id
_entity.type
_entity.pdbx_description
1 polymer ?
#
loop_
_entity_poly.entity_id
_entity_poly.type
_entity_poly.pdbx_seq_one_letter_code
_entity_poly.pdbx_strand_id
1 'polypeptide(L)'
;MQLNPEEMRIGDNILCLHTLSEADDLPGKAATDTRYEKLSTDRSDCRLSFAAPVGVLLPCNHIYNQFIFIDDHTENLKRFEKQARNMHSLSRYSRGNQINKEWIEQYLNEAHSLGLTSVRCHCNVMAWSDDRDELQRIKNDVGSQLALMECKPRHNTVDTPTLFWAGIPGNEADFPSEESFHTFIEQALCFFTEETNYKSSFSPFGIKMVDRLTGKPLHVDISDLPMKRGIITNRNKFVLGPSGSGKSFFMNHMVRQYYEQGTHVLLVDTGNSYQGLCELINRKTQGADGVYFTYTEENPIAFNPFYTDDYLFDVEKKDSIKTLL
;
A
#
# COMPACT_ATOMS: atom_id res chain seq x y z
N MET A 1 5.14 -29.69 -2.40
CA MET A 1 4.57 -29.06 -1.19
C MET A 1 4.68 -30.07 -0.07
N GLN A 2 5.34 -29.72 1.03
CA GLN A 2 5.43 -30.57 2.22
C GLN A 2 4.57 -29.93 3.32
N LEU A 3 3.59 -30.68 3.83
CA LEU A 3 2.53 -30.19 4.74
C LEU A 3 2.76 -30.62 6.20
N ASN A 4 4.02 -30.79 6.62
CA ASN A 4 4.28 -31.05 8.03
C ASN A 4 4.09 -29.74 8.81
N PRO A 5 3.28 -29.71 9.87
CA PRO A 5 3.03 -28.48 10.63
C PRO A 5 4.28 -27.80 11.20
N GLU A 6 5.25 -28.60 11.66
CA GLU A 6 6.53 -28.10 12.20
C GLU A 6 7.45 -27.52 11.11
N GLU A 7 7.27 -27.91 9.85
CA GLU A 7 8.14 -27.50 8.75
C GLU A 7 7.38 -27.52 7.42
N MET A 8 6.47 -26.55 7.26
CA MET A 8 5.72 -26.38 6.02
C MET A 8 6.62 -25.78 4.93
N ARG A 9 6.57 -26.34 3.72
CA ARG A 9 7.41 -25.91 2.60
C ARG A 9 6.67 -25.85 1.26
N ILE A 10 6.98 -24.82 0.47
CA ILE A 10 6.49 -24.61 -0.89
C ILE A 10 7.67 -24.37 -1.83
N GLY A 11 7.97 -25.38 -2.66
CA GLY A 11 9.24 -25.42 -3.38
C GLY A 11 10.40 -25.48 -2.38
N ASP A 12 11.38 -24.59 -2.57
CA ASP A 12 12.53 -24.46 -1.66
C ASP A 12 12.24 -23.55 -0.46
N ASN A 13 11.13 -22.80 -0.47
CA ASN A 13 10.78 -21.88 0.60
C ASN A 13 10.22 -22.62 1.82
N ILE A 14 10.79 -22.31 2.98
CA ILE A 14 10.36 -22.77 4.30
C ILE A 14 9.51 -21.68 4.94
N LEU A 15 8.33 -22.04 5.44
CA LEU A 15 7.38 -21.09 6.02
C LEU A 15 7.56 -20.96 7.53
N CYS A 16 7.30 -19.77 8.04
CA CYS A 16 7.16 -19.46 9.46
C CYS A 16 5.88 -18.65 9.66
N LEU A 17 4.99 -19.14 10.52
CA LEU A 17 3.71 -18.50 10.80
C LEU A 17 3.69 -17.94 12.22
N HIS A 18 3.23 -16.70 12.35
CA HIS A 18 2.87 -16.11 13.63
C HIS A 18 1.39 -15.74 13.63
N THR A 19 0.67 -16.16 14.65
CA THR A 19 -0.78 -15.93 14.78
C THR A 19 -1.10 -15.03 15.97
N LEU A 20 -2.18 -14.27 15.82
CA LEU A 20 -2.89 -13.59 16.89
C LEU A 20 -4.28 -14.21 16.94
N SER A 21 -4.40 -15.33 17.66
CA SER A 21 -5.64 -16.11 17.75
C SER A 21 -6.32 -16.04 19.12
N GLU A 22 -5.67 -15.49 20.15
CA GLU A 22 -6.25 -15.30 21.48
C GLU A 22 -6.33 -13.84 21.90
N ALA A 23 -7.38 -13.48 22.65
CA ALA A 23 -7.58 -12.12 23.14
C ALA A 23 -6.44 -11.64 24.08
N ASP A 24 -5.81 -12.56 24.82
CA ASP A 24 -4.70 -12.27 25.72
C ASP A 24 -3.39 -11.90 24.99
N ASP A 25 -3.32 -12.16 23.68
CA ASP A 25 -2.19 -11.80 22.84
C ASP A 25 -2.35 -10.42 22.19
N LEU A 26 -3.53 -9.80 22.33
CA LEU A 26 -3.85 -8.52 21.74
C LEU A 26 -3.39 -7.37 22.64
N PRO A 27 -3.18 -6.17 22.06
CA PRO A 27 -2.86 -4.98 22.82
C PRO A 27 -4.06 -4.55 23.67
N GLY A 28 -3.78 -3.84 24.78
CA GLY A 28 -4.85 -3.28 25.60
C GLY A 28 -5.64 -2.17 24.90
N LYS A 29 -5.09 -1.59 23.83
CA LYS A 29 -5.74 -0.57 22.99
C LYS A 29 -5.33 -0.76 21.54
N ALA A 30 -6.28 -0.56 20.63
CA ALA A 30 -6.02 -0.45 19.20
C ALA A 30 -6.45 0.95 18.71
N ALA A 31 -5.84 1.40 17.62
CA ALA A 31 -6.15 2.67 16.97
C ALA A 31 -6.20 2.46 15.46
N THR A 32 -6.77 3.40 14.72
CA THR A 32 -6.76 3.39 13.25
C THR A 32 -5.35 3.56 12.69
N ASP A 33 -4.56 4.42 13.34
CA ASP A 33 -3.23 4.79 12.92
C ASP A 33 -2.29 5.03 14.12
N THR A 34 -1.00 5.00 13.83
CA THR A 34 0.08 5.31 14.77
C THR A 34 1.02 6.35 14.15
N ARG A 35 1.64 7.16 15.00
CA ARG A 35 2.64 8.13 14.58
C ARG A 35 3.96 7.42 14.26
N TYR A 36 4.42 7.56 13.02
CA TYR A 36 5.71 7.03 12.61
C TYR A 36 6.82 8.04 12.90
N GLU A 37 7.46 7.87 14.05
CA GLU A 37 8.47 8.79 14.60
C GLU A 37 9.58 9.13 13.60
N LYS A 38 10.10 8.16 12.84
CA LYS A 38 11.25 8.35 11.93
C LYS A 38 11.01 9.36 10.81
N LEU A 39 9.75 9.57 10.41
CA LEU A 39 9.36 10.52 9.36
C LEU A 39 8.48 11.66 9.87
N SER A 40 8.24 11.71 11.18
CA SER A 40 7.48 12.78 11.81
C SER A 40 8.43 13.86 12.32
N THR A 41 7.92 15.09 12.42
CA THR A 41 8.62 16.24 13.02
C THR A 41 7.72 16.87 14.07
N ASP A 42 8.24 17.85 14.82
CA ASP A 42 7.45 18.63 15.77
C ASP A 42 6.29 19.42 15.11
N ARG A 43 6.35 19.60 13.78
CA ARG A 43 5.36 20.37 13.01
C ARG A 43 4.49 19.52 12.09
N SER A 44 4.79 18.24 11.93
CA SER A 44 4.10 17.37 10.98
C SER A 44 4.16 15.91 11.41
N ASP A 45 3.00 15.26 11.49
CA ASP A 45 2.90 13.83 11.77
C ASP A 45 2.85 13.04 10.47
N CYS A 46 3.75 12.06 10.32
CA CYS A 46 3.58 10.98 9.38
C CYS A 46 2.84 9.85 10.12
N ARG A 47 1.60 9.57 9.72
CA ARG A 47 0.78 8.51 10.30
C ARG A 47 0.82 7.27 9.40
N LEU A 48 0.91 6.10 10.00
CA LEU A 48 0.79 4.79 9.35
C LEU A 48 -0.30 3.99 10.05
N SER A 49 -0.88 3.00 9.39
CA SER A 49 -1.85 2.08 9.96
C SER A 49 -1.29 1.43 11.24
N PHE A 50 -2.18 1.07 12.16
CA PHE A 50 -1.76 0.41 13.40
C PHE A 50 -1.04 -0.93 13.14
N ALA A 51 -1.40 -1.65 12.07
CA ALA A 51 -0.74 -2.87 11.63
C ALA A 51 0.48 -2.65 10.71
N ALA A 52 0.91 -1.41 10.47
CA ALA A 52 2.09 -1.12 9.65
C ALA A 52 3.38 -1.87 10.05
N PRO A 53 3.66 -2.14 11.35
CA PRO A 53 4.80 -2.96 11.77
C PRO A 53 4.88 -4.33 11.07
N VAL A 54 3.74 -4.99 10.86
CA VAL A 54 3.64 -6.32 10.23
C VAL A 54 3.26 -6.26 8.75
N GLY A 55 3.13 -5.07 8.19
CA GLY A 55 2.93 -4.81 6.78
C GLY A 55 4.16 -4.14 6.16
N VAL A 56 4.03 -2.87 5.75
CA VAL A 56 5.07 -2.15 4.99
C VAL A 56 6.42 -2.02 5.73
N LEU A 57 6.42 -2.09 7.06
CA LEU A 57 7.64 -1.93 7.87
C LEU A 57 8.39 -3.24 8.13
N LEU A 58 7.84 -4.39 7.75
CA LEU A 58 8.46 -5.71 7.91
C LEU A 58 9.33 -6.05 6.67
N PRO A 59 10.67 -5.98 6.76
CA PRO A 59 11.55 -6.03 5.59
C PRO A 59 11.93 -7.45 5.21
N CYS A 60 10.95 -8.33 5.01
CA CYS A 60 11.16 -9.71 4.59
C CYS A 60 10.04 -10.20 3.65
N ASN A 61 10.22 -11.39 3.07
CA ASN A 61 9.15 -12.03 2.32
C ASN A 61 8.04 -12.47 3.27
N HIS A 62 6.89 -11.82 3.19
CA HIS A 62 5.75 -12.13 4.03
C HIS A 62 4.41 -11.79 3.38
N ILE A 63 3.36 -12.38 3.94
CA ILE A 63 1.95 -12.06 3.71
C ILE A 63 1.32 -11.84 5.08
N TYR A 64 0.70 -10.67 5.26
CA TYR A 64 -0.19 -10.42 6.38
C TYR A 64 -1.61 -10.82 5.97
N ASN A 65 -2.22 -11.75 6.70
CA ASN A 65 -3.61 -12.14 6.50
C ASN A 65 -4.48 -11.66 7.65
N GLN A 66 -5.63 -11.09 7.31
CA GLN A 66 -6.66 -10.74 8.27
C GLN A 66 -7.99 -11.36 7.84
N PHE A 67 -8.63 -12.05 8.76
CA PHE A 67 -9.95 -12.66 8.58
C PHE A 67 -10.93 -12.01 9.55
N ILE A 68 -12.07 -11.56 9.03
CA ILE A 68 -13.17 -11.01 9.83
C ILE A 68 -14.41 -11.84 9.50
N PHE A 69 -14.90 -12.58 10.50
CA PHE A 69 -16.10 -13.40 10.38
C PHE A 69 -17.29 -12.62 10.93
N ILE A 70 -18.20 -12.25 10.04
CA ILE A 70 -19.45 -11.59 10.39
C ILE A 70 -20.47 -12.68 10.75
N ASP A 71 -20.44 -13.10 12.02
CA ASP A 71 -21.36 -14.10 12.57
C ASP A 71 -22.71 -13.49 13.00
N ASP A 72 -23.64 -14.32 13.50
CA ASP A 72 -24.85 -13.84 14.17
C ASP A 72 -24.48 -13.22 15.53
N HIS A 73 -24.46 -11.89 15.54
CA HIS A 73 -24.24 -11.07 16.73
C HIS A 73 -25.11 -11.51 17.92
N THR A 74 -26.40 -11.77 17.69
CA THR A 74 -27.35 -12.13 18.76
C THR A 74 -27.03 -13.49 19.35
N GLU A 75 -26.62 -14.45 18.51
CA GLU A 75 -26.18 -15.77 18.96
C GLU A 75 -24.90 -15.68 19.80
N ASN A 76 -23.92 -14.88 19.36
CA ASN A 76 -22.68 -14.66 20.08
C ASN A 76 -22.93 -14.09 21.49
N LEU A 77 -23.76 -13.04 21.61
CA LEU A 77 -24.09 -12.48 22.92
C LEU A 77 -24.81 -13.49 23.83
N LYS A 78 -25.78 -14.26 23.30
CA LYS A 78 -26.46 -15.31 24.07
C LYS A 78 -25.49 -16.38 24.58
N ARG A 79 -24.49 -16.75 23.78
CA ARG A 79 -23.43 -17.70 24.17
C ARG A 79 -22.58 -17.13 25.30
N PHE A 80 -22.17 -15.87 25.21
CA PHE A 80 -21.40 -15.19 26.25
C PHE A 80 -22.19 -15.04 27.56
N GLU A 81 -23.46 -14.65 27.51
CA GLU A 81 -24.31 -14.61 28.69
C GLU A 81 -24.42 -15.98 29.38
N LYS A 82 -24.58 -17.05 28.60
CA LYS A 82 -24.62 -18.41 29.13
C LYS A 82 -23.28 -18.78 29.78
N GLN A 83 -22.16 -18.42 29.17
CA GLN A 83 -20.83 -18.63 29.75
C GLN A 83 -20.65 -17.85 31.06
N ALA A 84 -21.03 -16.57 31.12
CA ALA A 84 -20.97 -15.76 32.33
C ALA A 84 -21.83 -16.35 33.47
N ARG A 85 -23.05 -16.82 33.17
CA ARG A 85 -23.92 -17.51 34.14
C ARG A 85 -23.29 -18.79 34.68
N ASN A 86 -22.68 -19.59 33.80
CA ASN A 86 -21.98 -20.82 34.20
C ASN A 86 -20.76 -20.50 35.09
N MET A 87 -19.94 -19.52 34.71
CA MET A 87 -18.79 -19.08 35.51
C MET A 87 -19.21 -18.54 36.87
N HIS A 88 -20.33 -17.81 36.95
CA HIS A 88 -20.89 -17.37 38.22
C HIS A 88 -21.27 -18.54 39.13
N SER A 89 -21.91 -19.58 38.59
CA SER A 89 -22.28 -20.77 39.36
C SER A 89 -21.06 -21.55 39.90
N LEU A 90 -19.92 -21.46 39.21
CA LEU A 90 -18.65 -22.09 39.58
C LEU A 90 -17.66 -21.14 40.28
N SER A 91 -18.02 -19.86 40.47
CA SER A 91 -17.12 -18.81 40.97
C SER A 91 -16.61 -19.03 42.40
N ARG A 92 -17.31 -19.85 43.20
CA ARG A 92 -16.86 -20.23 44.56
C ARG A 92 -15.60 -21.10 44.56
N TYR A 93 -15.22 -21.67 43.42
CA TYR A 93 -14.14 -22.66 43.31
C TYR A 93 -12.84 -22.11 42.68
N SER A 94 -12.85 -20.91 42.07
CA SER A 94 -11.64 -20.32 41.49
C SER A 94 -11.75 -18.81 41.28
N ARG A 95 -10.71 -18.06 41.69
CA ARG A 95 -10.55 -16.62 41.43
C ARG A 95 -10.45 -16.32 39.92
N GLY A 96 -9.90 -17.23 39.12
CA GLY A 96 -9.81 -17.06 37.67
C GLY A 96 -11.19 -17.01 36.99
N ASN A 97 -12.15 -17.79 37.48
CA ASN A 97 -13.52 -17.77 36.96
C ASN A 97 -14.23 -16.44 37.25
N GLN A 98 -13.89 -15.76 38.34
CA GLN A 98 -14.44 -14.43 38.66
C GLN A 98 -13.93 -13.37 37.67
N ILE A 99 -12.62 -13.37 37.39
CA ILE A 99 -12.01 -12.43 36.44
C ILE A 99 -12.59 -12.63 35.04
N ASN A 100 -12.62 -13.88 34.54
CA ASN A 100 -13.18 -14.16 33.21
C ASN A 100 -14.65 -13.76 33.10
N LYS A 101 -15.43 -13.93 34.17
CA LYS A 101 -16.82 -13.47 34.23
C LYS A 101 -16.90 -11.94 34.08
N GLU A 102 -16.08 -11.20 34.83
CA GLU A 102 -16.06 -9.72 34.75
C GLU A 102 -15.73 -9.25 33.33
N TRP A 103 -14.81 -9.91 32.64
CA TRP A 103 -14.42 -9.57 31.27
C TRP A 103 -15.57 -9.83 30.28
N ILE A 104 -16.27 -10.96 30.41
CA ILE A 104 -17.44 -11.26 29.59
C ILE A 104 -18.56 -10.24 29.86
N GLU A 105 -18.80 -9.87 31.12
CA GLU A 105 -19.79 -8.85 31.47
C GLU A 105 -19.43 -7.48 30.89
N GLN A 106 -18.16 -7.10 30.90
CA GLN A 106 -17.67 -5.87 30.25
C GLN A 106 -17.93 -5.92 28.73
N TYR A 107 -17.56 -7.01 28.07
CA TYR A 107 -17.82 -7.20 26.64
C TYR A 107 -19.31 -7.06 26.30
N LEU A 108 -20.19 -7.74 27.05
CA LEU A 108 -21.64 -7.66 26.86
C LEU A 108 -22.15 -6.21 27.06
N ASN A 109 -21.67 -5.52 28.09
CA ASN A 109 -22.07 -4.15 28.37
C ASN A 109 -21.63 -3.18 27.27
N GLU A 110 -20.40 -3.30 26.75
CA GLU A 110 -19.91 -2.49 25.63
C GLU A 110 -20.73 -2.75 24.36
N ALA A 111 -20.98 -4.02 24.03
CA ALA A 111 -21.81 -4.40 22.89
C ALA A 111 -23.18 -3.71 22.91
N HIS A 112 -23.86 -3.73 24.06
CA HIS A 112 -25.18 -3.12 24.21
C HIS A 112 -25.15 -1.58 24.31
N SER A 113 -24.22 -1.02 25.08
CA SER A 113 -24.19 0.42 25.36
C SER A 113 -23.75 1.25 24.17
N LEU A 114 -22.79 0.74 23.39
CA LEU A 114 -22.23 1.41 22.22
C LEU A 114 -22.82 0.91 20.90
N GLY A 115 -23.64 -0.15 20.93
CA GLY A 115 -24.24 -0.74 19.73
C GLY A 115 -23.22 -1.45 18.83
N LEU A 116 -22.16 -2.00 19.42
CA LEU A 116 -21.06 -2.64 18.68
C LEU A 116 -21.45 -4.04 18.22
N THR A 117 -21.07 -4.35 16.98
CA THR A 117 -21.34 -5.68 16.40
C THR A 117 -20.22 -6.65 16.75
N SER A 118 -20.58 -7.69 17.51
CA SER A 118 -19.69 -8.82 17.85
C SER A 118 -19.31 -9.62 16.60
N VAL A 119 -18.01 -9.77 16.36
CA VAL A 119 -17.43 -10.54 15.24
C VAL A 119 -16.30 -11.43 15.75
N ARG A 120 -15.90 -12.43 14.96
CA ARG A 120 -14.61 -13.10 15.17
C ARG A 120 -13.54 -12.53 14.24
N CYS A 121 -12.32 -12.44 14.73
CA CYS A 121 -11.17 -11.94 14.00
C CYS A 121 -10.00 -12.91 14.13
N HIS A 122 -9.17 -12.96 13.08
CA HIS A 122 -7.85 -13.58 13.10
C HIS A 122 -6.87 -12.72 12.33
N CYS A 123 -5.66 -12.61 12.86
CA CYS A 123 -4.56 -11.96 12.17
C CYS A 123 -3.36 -12.91 12.18
N ASN A 124 -2.67 -13.03 11.05
CA ASN A 124 -1.42 -13.77 11.00
C ASN A 124 -0.39 -13.15 10.06
N VAL A 125 0.87 -13.40 10.36
CA VAL A 125 2.01 -13.07 9.51
C VAL A 125 2.63 -14.37 9.04
N MET A 126 2.51 -14.63 7.75
CA MET A 126 3.13 -15.76 7.09
C MET A 126 4.38 -15.29 6.36
N ALA A 127 5.55 -15.66 6.87
CA ALA A 127 6.83 -15.29 6.29
C ALA A 127 7.60 -16.52 5.79
N TRP A 128 8.54 -16.34 4.86
CA TRP A 128 9.31 -17.45 4.30
C TRP A 128 10.71 -17.05 3.81
N SER A 129 11.58 -18.04 3.71
CA SER A 129 12.89 -17.95 3.05
C SER A 129 13.30 -19.34 2.54
N ASP A 130 14.15 -19.40 1.53
CA ASP A 130 14.84 -20.61 1.06
C ASP A 130 16.14 -20.88 1.84
N ASP A 131 16.58 -19.95 2.69
CA ASP A 131 17.69 -20.09 3.62
C ASP A 131 17.23 -20.23 5.09
N ARG A 132 17.82 -21.19 5.81
CA ARG A 132 17.46 -21.45 7.21
C ARG A 132 17.98 -20.37 8.16
N ASP A 133 19.16 -19.82 7.89
CA ASP A 133 19.75 -18.80 8.75
C ASP A 133 18.97 -17.48 8.61
N GLU A 134 18.58 -17.13 7.38
CA GLU A 134 17.66 -16.04 7.12
C GLU A 134 16.28 -16.28 7.75
N LEU A 135 15.69 -17.47 7.62
CA LEU A 135 14.40 -17.79 8.24
C LEU A 135 14.40 -17.56 9.76
N GLN A 136 15.49 -17.91 10.44
CA GLN A 136 15.64 -17.68 11.88
C GLN A 136 15.65 -16.18 12.22
N ARG A 137 16.24 -15.34 11.36
CA ARG A 137 16.19 -13.86 11.50
C ARG A 137 14.79 -13.34 11.25
N ILE A 138 14.16 -13.77 10.15
CA ILE A 138 12.77 -13.42 9.81
C ILE A 138 11.83 -13.73 10.97
N LYS A 139 11.95 -14.91 11.59
CA LYS A 139 11.14 -15.30 12.74
C LYS A 139 11.28 -14.31 13.90
N ASN A 140 12.50 -13.89 14.22
CA ASN A 140 12.76 -12.92 15.27
C ASN A 140 12.24 -11.51 14.90
N ASP A 141 12.38 -11.11 13.65
CA ASP A 141 11.92 -9.81 13.15
C ASP A 141 10.40 -9.71 13.19
N VAL A 142 9.68 -10.75 12.73
CA VAL A 142 8.21 -10.81 12.83
C VAL A 142 7.75 -10.73 14.29
N GLY A 143 8.38 -11.49 15.19
CA GLY A 143 8.06 -11.43 16.61
C GLY A 143 8.30 -10.04 17.21
N SER A 144 9.37 -9.36 16.78
CA SER A 144 9.70 -8.00 17.23
C SER A 144 8.69 -6.96 16.70
N GLN A 145 8.23 -7.08 15.45
CA GLN A 145 7.21 -6.19 14.88
C GLN A 145 5.85 -6.36 15.56
N LEU A 146 5.45 -7.61 15.87
CA LEU A 146 4.23 -7.87 16.64
C LEU A 146 4.32 -7.26 18.05
N ALA A 147 5.48 -7.34 18.69
CA ALA A 147 5.69 -6.71 20.00
C ALA A 147 5.63 -5.17 19.94
N LEU A 148 6.00 -4.54 18.82
CA LEU A 148 5.81 -3.09 18.60
C LEU A 148 4.34 -2.68 18.51
N MET A 149 3.46 -3.60 18.12
CA MET A 149 2.01 -3.43 18.18
C MET A 149 1.44 -3.78 19.57
N GLU A 150 2.30 -3.98 20.59
CA GLU A 150 1.95 -4.49 21.92
C GLU A 150 1.25 -5.86 21.90
N CYS A 151 1.41 -6.63 20.81
CA CYS A 151 0.88 -7.98 20.68
C CYS A 151 1.89 -9.01 21.21
N LYS A 152 1.41 -10.16 21.69
CA LYS A 152 2.27 -11.30 22.04
C LYS A 152 2.42 -12.21 20.82
N PRO A 153 3.64 -12.34 20.25
CA PRO A 153 3.83 -13.19 19.08
C PRO A 153 3.71 -14.67 19.45
N ARG A 154 2.78 -15.39 18.81
CA ARG A 154 2.70 -16.86 18.91
C ARG A 154 3.16 -17.49 17.62
N HIS A 155 4.19 -18.33 17.71
CA HIS A 155 4.62 -19.11 16.58
C HIS A 155 3.74 -20.37 16.46
N ASN A 156 2.89 -20.43 15.43
CA ASN A 156 2.04 -21.59 15.20
C ASN A 156 2.83 -22.66 14.44
N THR A 157 2.89 -23.87 15.01
CA THR A 157 3.56 -25.05 14.44
C THR A 157 2.59 -26.21 14.21
N VAL A 158 1.28 -26.00 14.36
CA VAL A 158 0.25 -27.05 14.30
C VAL A 158 -0.73 -26.76 13.15
N ASP A 159 -1.27 -25.55 13.09
CA ASP A 159 -2.32 -25.20 12.13
C ASP A 159 -1.80 -24.51 10.88
N THR A 160 -0.47 -24.37 10.75
CA THR A 160 0.18 -23.70 9.61
C THR A 160 -0.30 -24.21 8.25
N PRO A 161 -0.43 -25.53 8.00
CA PRO A 161 -0.98 -26.04 6.74
C PRO A 161 -2.43 -25.62 6.50
N THR A 162 -3.27 -25.68 7.53
CA THR A 162 -4.69 -25.33 7.46
C THR A 162 -4.89 -23.83 7.23
N LEU A 163 -4.15 -23.00 7.97
CA LEU A 163 -4.19 -21.54 7.83
C LEU A 163 -3.64 -21.07 6.49
N PHE A 164 -2.60 -21.72 5.97
CA PHE A 164 -2.14 -21.49 4.60
C PHE A 164 -3.24 -21.81 3.59
N TRP A 165 -3.88 -22.98 3.74
CA TRP A 165 -4.93 -23.41 2.82
C TRP A 165 -6.14 -22.47 2.87
N ALA A 166 -6.56 -22.04 4.06
CA ALA A 166 -7.66 -21.09 4.25
C ALA A 166 -7.33 -19.68 3.73
N GLY A 167 -6.05 -19.30 3.65
CA GLY A 167 -5.60 -18.03 3.07
C GLY A 167 -5.58 -18.00 1.54
N ILE A 168 -5.84 -19.13 0.87
CA ILE A 168 -6.00 -19.15 -0.59
C ILE A 168 -7.36 -18.53 -0.94
N PRO A 169 -7.42 -17.54 -1.85
CA PRO A 169 -8.67 -16.90 -2.21
C PRO A 169 -9.77 -17.89 -2.62
N GLY A 170 -10.92 -17.80 -1.98
CA GLY A 170 -12.08 -18.67 -2.19
C GLY A 170 -12.11 -19.94 -1.32
N ASN A 171 -11.12 -20.11 -0.44
CA ASN A 171 -11.01 -21.28 0.44
C ASN A 171 -11.17 -20.94 1.94
N GLU A 172 -11.67 -19.74 2.24
CA GLU A 172 -11.80 -19.20 3.59
C GLU A 172 -12.81 -19.99 4.44
N ALA A 173 -13.67 -20.81 3.81
CA ALA A 173 -14.62 -21.69 4.49
C ALA A 173 -13.95 -22.82 5.29
N ASP A 174 -12.72 -23.20 4.93
CA ASP A 174 -11.93 -24.23 5.64
C ASP A 174 -11.13 -23.64 6.83
N PHE A 175 -11.39 -22.39 7.22
CA PHE A 175 -10.68 -21.74 8.31
C PHE A 175 -10.93 -22.43 9.68
N PRO A 176 -9.88 -22.76 10.45
CA PRO A 176 -10.02 -23.38 11.77
C PRO A 176 -10.61 -22.39 12.78
N SER A 177 -11.85 -22.63 13.20
CA SER A 177 -12.62 -21.69 14.05
C SER A 177 -11.95 -21.33 15.38
N GLU A 178 -11.15 -22.25 15.91
CA GLU A 178 -10.35 -22.14 17.13
C GLU A 178 -9.19 -21.15 17.00
N GLU A 179 -8.70 -20.89 15.79
CA GLU A 179 -7.69 -19.87 15.51
C GLU A 179 -8.35 -18.49 15.28
N SER A 180 -9.41 -18.18 16.03
CA SER A 180 -10.05 -16.85 15.98
C SER A 180 -10.53 -16.42 17.35
N PHE A 181 -10.45 -15.11 17.61
CA PHE A 181 -10.92 -14.50 18.85
C PHE A 181 -12.14 -13.63 18.59
N HIS A 182 -12.96 -13.42 19.62
CA HIS A 182 -14.11 -12.52 19.53
C HIS A 182 -13.68 -11.09 19.85
N THR A 183 -14.16 -10.15 19.04
CA THR A 183 -13.93 -8.71 19.20
C THR A 183 -15.15 -7.96 18.65
N PHE A 184 -15.06 -6.65 18.48
CA PHE A 184 -16.05 -5.87 17.72
C PHE A 184 -15.48 -5.41 16.39
N ILE A 185 -16.37 -5.08 15.45
CA ILE A 185 -15.99 -4.72 14.09
C ILE A 185 -15.02 -3.54 14.07
N GLU A 186 -15.22 -2.51 14.90
CA GLU A 186 -14.38 -1.32 14.98
C GLU A 186 -12.94 -1.67 15.35
N GLN A 187 -12.73 -2.50 16.36
CA GLN A 187 -11.42 -2.96 16.80
C GLN A 187 -10.78 -3.91 15.78
N ALA A 188 -11.57 -4.77 15.13
CA ALA A 188 -11.07 -5.61 14.05
C ALA A 188 -10.51 -4.76 12.90
N LEU A 189 -11.22 -3.71 12.49
CA LEU A 189 -10.80 -2.82 11.41
C LEU A 189 -9.47 -2.09 11.68
N CYS A 190 -9.15 -1.81 12.95
CA CYS A 190 -7.86 -1.22 13.33
C CYS A 190 -6.65 -2.09 12.94
N PHE A 191 -6.82 -3.40 12.74
CA PHE A 191 -5.73 -4.29 12.31
C PHE A 191 -5.51 -4.30 10.79
N PHE A 192 -6.27 -3.55 9.99
CA PHE A 192 -5.99 -3.45 8.56
C PHE A 192 -4.65 -2.75 8.29
N THR A 193 -3.87 -3.33 7.37
CA THR A 193 -2.73 -2.65 6.76
C THR A 193 -3.24 -1.79 5.60
N GLU A 194 -3.16 -0.48 5.73
CA GLU A 194 -3.62 0.45 4.69
C GLU A 194 -2.51 0.83 3.69
N GLU A 195 -1.26 0.59 4.05
CA GLU A 195 -0.13 0.79 3.17
C GLU A 195 -0.03 -0.32 2.13
N THR A 196 0.42 0.06 0.94
CA THR A 196 0.60 -0.90 -0.14
C THR A 196 1.86 -0.59 -0.92
N ASN A 197 2.47 -1.63 -1.48
CA ASN A 197 3.59 -1.49 -2.39
C ASN A 197 3.17 -0.73 -3.65
N TYR A 198 4.14 -0.16 -4.37
CA TYR A 198 3.85 0.51 -5.63
C TYR A 198 3.12 -0.43 -6.61
N LYS A 199 2.05 0.08 -7.24
CA LYS A 199 1.22 -0.67 -8.19
C LYS A 199 1.32 -0.05 -9.57
N SER A 200 1.30 -0.91 -10.59
CA SER A 200 1.09 -0.45 -11.95
C SER A 200 -0.31 0.15 -12.11
N SER A 201 -0.39 1.22 -12.88
CA SER A 201 -1.63 1.82 -13.35
C SER A 201 -2.29 0.90 -14.38
N PHE A 202 -3.62 0.82 -14.34
CA PHE A 202 -4.42 0.07 -15.33
C PHE A 202 -4.69 0.87 -16.62
N SER A 203 -4.14 2.07 -16.73
CA SER A 203 -4.31 2.93 -17.90
C SER A 203 -3.52 2.38 -19.09
N PRO A 204 -4.00 2.55 -20.34
CA PRO A 204 -3.20 2.26 -21.53
C PRO A 204 -2.05 3.27 -21.72
N PHE A 205 -2.15 4.44 -21.08
CA PHE A 205 -1.14 5.49 -21.11
C PHE A 205 -0.32 5.51 -19.82
N GLY A 206 1.00 5.71 -19.93
CA GLY A 206 1.84 5.93 -18.77
C GLY A 206 3.33 5.80 -19.03
N ILE A 207 4.14 6.00 -18.00
CA ILE A 207 5.60 5.91 -18.04
C ILE A 207 6.08 4.63 -17.36
N LYS A 208 7.08 3.97 -17.95
CA LYS A 208 7.72 2.81 -17.32
C LYS A 208 8.69 3.30 -16.24
N MET A 209 8.43 2.94 -14.99
CA MET A 209 9.27 3.25 -13.83
C MET A 209 9.68 1.94 -13.14
N VAL A 210 10.44 2.05 -12.05
CA VAL A 210 10.90 0.90 -11.27
C VAL A 210 10.65 1.19 -9.79
N ASP A 211 10.12 0.19 -9.07
CA ASP A 211 10.09 0.20 -7.62
C ASP A 211 11.51 0.24 -7.08
N ARG A 212 11.82 1.28 -6.30
CA ARG A 212 13.13 1.49 -5.71
C ARG A 212 13.56 0.36 -4.75
N LEU A 213 12.61 -0.26 -4.05
CA LEU A 213 12.93 -1.27 -3.03
C LEU A 213 13.11 -2.65 -3.66
N THR A 214 12.18 -3.07 -4.51
CA THR A 214 12.18 -4.44 -5.07
C THR A 214 12.79 -4.54 -6.46
N GLY A 215 13.03 -3.41 -7.14
CA GLY A 215 13.46 -3.40 -8.55
C GLY A 215 12.34 -3.80 -9.52
N LYS A 216 11.11 -3.99 -9.04
CA LYS A 216 9.96 -4.40 -9.86
C LYS A 216 9.63 -3.31 -10.89
N PRO A 217 9.55 -3.63 -12.20
CA PRO A 217 9.08 -2.69 -13.20
C PRO A 217 7.62 -2.30 -12.95
N LEU A 218 7.32 -1.02 -13.11
CA LEU A 218 5.99 -0.43 -12.91
C LEU A 218 5.57 0.36 -14.14
N HIS A 219 4.29 0.27 -14.50
CA HIS A 219 3.67 1.18 -15.45
C HIS A 219 2.92 2.26 -14.67
N VAL A 220 3.28 3.53 -14.80
CA VAL A 220 2.72 4.59 -13.96
C VAL A 220 2.05 5.65 -14.83
N ASP A 221 0.75 5.83 -14.65
CA ASP A 221 0.00 6.92 -15.26
C ASP A 221 -0.11 8.08 -14.28
N ILE A 222 0.62 9.14 -14.58
CA ILE A 222 0.59 10.38 -13.79
C ILE A 222 -0.40 11.41 -14.36
N SER A 223 -1.17 11.11 -15.40
CA SER A 223 -2.00 12.09 -16.12
C SER A 223 -3.47 11.68 -16.20
N ASP A 224 -3.80 10.55 -16.83
CA ASP A 224 -5.20 10.25 -17.16
C ASP A 224 -5.91 9.48 -16.06
N LEU A 225 -5.27 8.47 -15.47
CA LEU A 225 -5.83 7.71 -14.36
C LEU A 225 -6.11 8.58 -13.13
N PRO A 226 -5.20 9.47 -12.67
CA PRO A 226 -5.49 10.34 -11.53
C PRO A 226 -6.62 11.33 -11.83
N MET A 227 -6.72 11.83 -13.07
CA MET A 227 -7.82 12.70 -13.50
C MET A 227 -9.16 11.95 -13.47
N LYS A 228 -9.21 10.73 -14.03
CA LYS A 228 -10.42 9.87 -14.02
C LYS A 228 -10.88 9.52 -12.60
N ARG A 229 -9.92 9.38 -11.66
CA ARG A 229 -10.19 9.14 -10.24
C ARG A 229 -10.55 10.41 -9.45
N GLY A 230 -10.51 11.59 -10.07
CA GLY A 230 -10.77 12.86 -9.39
C GLY A 230 -9.68 13.30 -8.41
N ILE A 231 -8.48 12.73 -8.50
CA ILE A 231 -7.34 13.07 -7.62
C ILE A 231 -6.71 14.41 -8.03
N ILE A 232 -6.73 14.71 -9.33
CA ILE A 232 -6.21 15.97 -9.90
C ILE A 232 -7.29 16.63 -10.75
N THR A 233 -7.25 17.96 -10.85
CA THR A 233 -8.16 18.76 -11.69
C THR A 233 -7.51 19.22 -13.00
N ASN A 234 -6.19 19.10 -13.12
CA ASN A 234 -5.42 19.44 -14.31
C ASN A 234 -4.24 18.47 -14.46
N ARG A 235 -3.60 18.44 -15.63
CA ARG A 235 -2.47 17.54 -15.94
C ARG A 235 -1.09 18.20 -15.77
N ASN A 236 -1.03 19.39 -15.18
CA ASN A 236 0.22 20.11 -15.01
C ASN A 236 1.12 19.38 -14.01
N LYS A 237 2.43 19.39 -14.25
CA LYS A 237 3.42 18.70 -13.42
C LYS A 237 4.52 19.65 -13.01
N PHE A 238 4.95 19.53 -11.76
CA PHE A 238 6.09 20.25 -11.22
C PHE A 238 7.15 19.24 -10.79
N VAL A 239 8.31 19.28 -11.45
CA VAL A 239 9.44 18.38 -11.17
C VAL A 239 10.54 19.20 -10.50
N LEU A 240 10.81 18.92 -9.23
CA LEU A 240 11.77 19.66 -8.40
C LEU A 240 12.97 18.77 -8.02
N GLY A 241 14.14 19.39 -7.91
CA GLY A 241 15.37 18.74 -7.44
C GLY A 241 16.60 19.63 -7.64
N PRO A 242 17.68 19.47 -6.85
CA PRO A 242 18.91 20.23 -7.04
C PRO A 242 19.65 19.84 -8.33
N SER A 243 20.69 20.59 -8.70
CA SER A 243 21.56 20.18 -9.83
C SER A 243 22.16 18.80 -9.56
N GLY A 244 22.28 17.96 -10.59
CA GLY A 244 22.78 16.59 -10.47
C GLY A 244 21.77 15.55 -9.92
N SER A 245 20.55 15.95 -9.51
CA SER A 245 19.56 15.01 -8.95
C SER A 245 18.84 14.12 -9.98
N GLY A 246 19.21 14.20 -11.26
CA GLY A 246 18.57 13.44 -12.33
C GLY A 246 17.29 14.03 -12.92
N LYS A 247 16.96 15.31 -12.69
CA LYS A 247 15.76 15.96 -13.27
C LYS A 247 15.69 15.83 -14.79
N SER A 248 16.75 16.23 -15.51
CA SER A 248 16.80 16.15 -16.97
C SER A 248 16.77 14.71 -17.48
N PHE A 249 17.31 13.77 -16.70
CA PHE A 249 17.24 12.34 -17.01
C PHE A 249 15.79 11.82 -16.92
N PHE A 250 15.08 12.15 -15.84
CA PHE A 250 13.65 11.83 -15.70
C PHE A 250 12.81 12.49 -16.79
N MET A 251 13.01 13.78 -17.06
CA MET A 251 12.26 14.51 -18.08
C MET A 251 12.47 13.93 -19.48
N ASN A 252 13.70 13.57 -19.85
CA ASN A 252 13.99 12.88 -21.11
C ASN A 252 13.21 11.56 -21.22
N HIS A 253 13.23 10.76 -20.15
CA HIS A 253 12.51 9.48 -20.11
C HIS A 253 11.00 9.66 -20.24
N MET A 254 10.44 10.62 -19.49
CA MET A 254 9.01 10.95 -19.55
C MET A 254 8.60 11.43 -20.96
N VAL A 255 9.31 12.42 -21.50
CA VAL A 255 9.03 13.00 -22.82
C VAL A 255 9.11 11.94 -23.91
N ARG A 256 10.15 11.10 -23.90
CA ARG A 256 10.29 9.99 -24.85
C ARG A 256 9.07 9.07 -24.79
N GLN A 257 8.67 8.64 -23.61
CA GLN A 257 7.53 7.71 -23.45
C GLN A 257 6.22 8.36 -23.87
N TYR A 258 6.02 9.66 -23.60
CA TYR A 258 4.86 10.42 -24.07
C TYR A 258 4.82 10.49 -25.60
N TYR A 259 5.94 10.81 -26.22
CA TYR A 259 6.11 10.83 -27.68
C TYR A 259 5.82 9.45 -28.31
N GLU A 260 6.40 8.38 -27.75
CA GLU A 260 6.17 7.00 -28.21
C GLU A 260 4.69 6.56 -28.09
N GLN A 261 3.90 7.27 -27.27
CA GLN A 261 2.45 7.08 -27.09
C GLN A 261 1.61 8.09 -27.88
N GLY A 262 2.20 8.80 -28.85
CA GLY A 262 1.51 9.70 -29.76
C GLY A 262 1.24 11.11 -29.21
N THR A 263 1.87 11.50 -28.10
CA THR A 263 1.74 12.86 -27.58
C THR A 263 2.61 13.83 -28.36
N HIS A 264 2.04 14.96 -28.78
CA HIS A 264 2.81 16.08 -29.33
C HIS A 264 3.59 16.77 -28.20
N VAL A 265 4.91 16.90 -28.35
CA VAL A 265 5.79 17.48 -27.32
C VAL A 265 6.44 18.75 -27.85
N LEU A 266 6.19 19.86 -27.15
CA LEU A 266 6.95 21.09 -27.26
C LEU A 266 7.80 21.26 -26.00
N LEU A 267 9.10 21.45 -26.15
CA LEU A 267 10.04 21.59 -25.04
C LEU A 267 10.95 22.80 -25.23
N VAL A 268 11.07 23.62 -24.19
CA VAL A 268 12.03 24.71 -24.12
C VAL A 268 13.27 24.22 -23.37
N ASP A 269 14.38 24.07 -24.10
CA ASP A 269 15.64 23.55 -23.57
C ASP A 269 16.67 24.66 -23.42
N THR A 270 17.06 24.97 -22.18
CA THR A 270 18.12 25.95 -21.91
C THR A 270 19.51 25.31 -21.78
N GLY A 271 19.60 23.98 -21.70
CA GLY A 271 20.83 23.26 -21.36
C GLY A 271 21.23 22.18 -22.36
N ASN A 272 20.63 22.17 -23.56
CA ASN A 272 20.82 21.16 -24.62
C ASN A 272 20.69 19.71 -24.13
N SER A 273 19.95 19.49 -23.04
CA SER A 273 19.77 18.19 -22.41
C SER A 273 18.89 17.25 -23.21
N TYR A 274 18.08 17.77 -24.13
CA TYR A 274 17.08 17.02 -24.90
C TYR A 274 17.43 16.92 -26.39
N GLN A 275 18.49 17.59 -26.84
CA GLN A 275 18.94 17.56 -28.24
C GLN A 275 19.19 16.13 -28.74
N GLY A 276 19.88 15.29 -27.95
CA GLY A 276 20.18 13.92 -28.36
C GLY A 276 18.94 13.04 -28.57
N LEU A 277 17.89 13.23 -27.76
CA LEU A 277 16.61 12.53 -27.95
C LEU A 277 15.92 13.03 -29.22
N CYS A 278 15.92 14.34 -29.45
CA CYS A 278 15.31 14.97 -30.63
C CYS A 278 15.99 14.49 -31.93
N GLU A 279 17.32 14.49 -31.99
CA GLU A 279 18.08 13.98 -33.13
C GLU A 279 17.85 12.48 -33.36
N LEU A 280 17.72 11.68 -32.29
CA LEU A 280 17.42 10.26 -32.40
C LEU A 280 16.05 10.04 -33.05
N ILE A 281 15.04 10.81 -32.63
CA ILE A 281 13.70 10.78 -33.23
C ILE A 281 13.81 11.17 -34.70
N ASN A 282 14.48 12.28 -35.01
CA ASN A 282 14.68 12.77 -36.38
C ASN A 282 15.26 11.71 -37.32
N ARG A 283 16.33 11.04 -36.88
CA ARG A 283 16.96 9.97 -37.65
C ARG A 283 16.01 8.78 -37.84
N LYS A 284 15.28 8.38 -36.79
CA LYS A 284 14.33 7.26 -36.85
C LYS A 284 13.16 7.53 -37.79
N THR A 285 12.67 8.77 -37.82
CA THR A 285 11.54 9.19 -38.65
C THR A 285 11.96 9.77 -39.99
N GLN A 286 13.26 9.70 -40.34
CA GLN A 286 13.81 10.25 -41.59
C GLN A 286 13.45 11.74 -41.81
N GLY A 287 13.52 12.53 -40.74
CA GLY A 287 13.21 13.96 -40.78
C GLY A 287 11.73 14.34 -40.65
N ALA A 288 10.81 13.37 -40.56
CA ALA A 288 9.39 13.67 -40.39
C ALA A 288 9.02 14.21 -39.00
N ASP A 289 9.85 13.96 -37.98
CA ASP A 289 9.69 14.43 -36.60
C ASP A 289 11.07 14.73 -36.00
N GLY A 290 11.15 15.16 -34.74
CA GLY A 290 12.40 15.49 -34.06
C GLY A 290 13.02 16.77 -34.59
N VAL A 291 12.38 17.91 -34.34
CA VAL A 291 12.88 19.23 -34.76
C VAL A 291 13.50 19.94 -33.55
N TYR A 292 14.79 20.26 -33.64
CA TYR A 292 15.50 21.02 -32.61
C TYR A 292 15.86 22.40 -33.13
N PHE A 293 15.21 23.43 -32.60
CA PHE A 293 15.56 24.82 -32.89
C PHE A 293 16.59 25.31 -31.87
N THR A 294 17.77 25.65 -32.34
CA THR A 294 18.82 26.26 -31.52
C THR A 294 19.23 27.60 -32.09
N TYR A 295 19.58 28.53 -31.21
CA TYR A 295 20.24 29.76 -31.62
C TYR A 295 21.69 29.47 -31.97
N THR A 296 22.14 29.97 -33.12
CA THR A 296 23.56 30.20 -33.40
C THR A 296 23.74 31.64 -33.89
N GLU A 297 24.95 32.21 -33.77
CA GLU A 297 25.21 33.57 -34.30
C GLU A 297 24.95 33.66 -35.80
N GLU A 298 25.24 32.58 -36.53
CA GLU A 298 25.05 32.47 -37.98
C GLU A 298 23.59 32.20 -38.37
N ASN A 299 22.80 31.58 -37.48
CA ASN A 299 21.39 31.24 -37.70
C ASN A 299 20.58 31.56 -36.43
N PRO A 300 20.20 32.83 -36.21
CA PRO A 300 19.40 33.21 -35.06
C PRO A 300 18.01 32.58 -35.15
N ILE A 301 17.40 32.29 -34.01
CA ILE A 301 16.01 31.83 -33.97
C ILE A 301 15.12 32.96 -34.47
N ALA A 302 14.56 32.79 -35.67
CA ALA A 302 13.59 33.70 -36.26
C ALA A 302 12.23 33.00 -36.32
N PHE A 303 11.30 33.43 -35.47
CA PHE A 303 9.89 33.05 -35.53
C PHE A 303 9.06 34.32 -35.66
N ASN A 304 8.15 34.35 -36.64
CA ASN A 304 7.18 35.43 -36.76
C ASN A 304 5.92 35.05 -35.97
N PRO A 305 5.69 35.59 -34.76
CA PRO A 305 4.50 35.27 -33.98
C PRO A 305 3.20 35.80 -34.61
N PHE A 306 3.29 36.60 -35.67
CA PHE A 306 2.17 37.15 -36.41
C PHE A 306 1.88 36.39 -37.73
N TYR A 307 2.59 35.29 -38.00
CA TYR A 307 2.38 34.53 -39.22
C TYR A 307 1.01 33.82 -39.19
N THR A 308 0.26 33.93 -40.29
CA THR A 308 -1.00 33.23 -40.54
C THR A 308 -1.02 32.80 -42.01
N ASP A 309 -1.47 31.57 -42.30
CA ASP A 309 -1.46 31.05 -43.67
C ASP A 309 -2.44 31.78 -44.60
N ASP A 310 -3.50 32.37 -44.04
CA ASP A 310 -4.56 33.08 -44.75
C ASP A 310 -4.45 34.62 -44.66
N TYR A 311 -3.46 35.13 -43.91
CA TYR A 311 -3.28 36.57 -43.61
C TYR A 311 -4.51 37.23 -42.96
N LEU A 312 -5.42 36.46 -42.35
CA LEU A 312 -6.61 36.96 -41.69
C LEU A 312 -6.43 36.93 -40.17
N PHE A 313 -6.51 38.13 -39.57
CA PHE A 313 -6.49 38.30 -38.13
C PHE A 313 -7.93 38.54 -37.66
N ASP A 314 -8.54 37.52 -37.06
CA ASP A 314 -9.78 37.66 -36.31
C ASP A 314 -9.60 38.62 -35.11
N VAL A 315 -10.72 39.03 -34.50
CA VAL A 315 -10.72 40.00 -33.41
C VAL A 315 -9.96 39.46 -32.18
N GLU A 316 -10.07 38.15 -31.90
CA GLU A 316 -9.46 37.48 -30.75
C GLU A 316 -7.92 37.39 -30.88
N LYS A 317 -7.42 37.09 -32.08
CA LYS A 317 -5.99 37.15 -32.44
C LYS A 317 -5.46 38.56 -32.36
N LYS A 318 -6.19 39.56 -32.87
CA LYS A 318 -5.79 40.97 -32.77
C LYS A 318 -5.66 41.41 -31.30
N ASP A 319 -6.57 41.00 -30.44
CA ASP A 319 -6.53 41.36 -29.02
C ASP A 319 -5.45 40.59 -28.25
N SER A 320 -5.19 39.33 -28.61
CA SER A 320 -4.06 38.55 -28.08
C SER A 320 -2.71 39.16 -28.49
N ILE A 321 -2.57 39.60 -29.74
CA ILE A 321 -1.38 40.31 -30.26
C ILE A 321 -1.15 41.63 -29.52
N LYS A 322 -2.21 42.42 -29.25
CA LYS A 322 -2.09 43.64 -28.44
C LYS A 322 -1.57 43.37 -27.03
N THR A 323 -1.82 42.18 -26.47
CA THR A 323 -1.38 41.80 -25.12
C THR A 323 0.11 41.41 -25.09
N LEU A 324 0.70 41.08 -26.24
CA LEU A 324 2.11 40.73 -26.40
C LEU A 324 3.02 41.94 -26.71
N LEU A 325 2.44 43.10 -27.03
CA LEU A 325 3.12 44.37 -27.33
C LEU A 325 3.13 45.31 -26.12
#